data_AF-A0A5S9M6Q1-F1
#
_entry.id   AF-A0A5S9M6Q1-F1
#
_cell.length_a   1.000
_cell.length_b   1.000
_cell.length_c   1.000
_cell.angle_alpha   90.00
_cell.angle_beta   90.00
_cell.angle_gamma   90.00
#
_symmetry.space_group_name_H-M   'P 1'
#
loop_
_entity.id
_entity.type
_entity.pdbx_description
1 polymer ?
#
loop_
_entity_poly.entity_id
_entity_poly.type
_entity_poly.pdbx_seq_one_letter_code
_entity_poly.pdbx_strand_id
1 'polypeptide(L)'
;MKPVLKQVKAGKIDGMAHVTGGGFIENLPRMLPEGLGVEIDNGSWPVPPIFSFIQKKGQLKAEEMFNVFNMGIGFVLAVKKEDDLVEVIRGLEEDGEKAFLIGRVQKRRRCHIRRWKPLMKKFAIFASGSGTNFQAIGLDSKKKEQWQAEAAIVICDKPGAKVLERAEKEGIPSFAFTPKAFPNKAAFEQTIIEQLRLHEVEWIFLAGYMRLIGPTLLEAFRGKIVNIHPSLLPAFPGLDAIGQAYQAGVKVAGITVHFVDEGMDTGPIIDQAAIYIEQGEELESIEKRMHELEHTLYPKVIKSLFRIILMR
;
A
#
# COMPACT_ATOMS: atom_id res chain seq x y z
N MET A 1 15.89 -19.19 14.60
CA MET A 1 15.62 -20.56 14.06
C MET A 1 14.25 -21.09 14.46
N LYS A 2 13.83 -21.04 15.74
CA LYS A 2 12.51 -21.56 16.17
C LYS A 2 11.31 -20.97 15.39
N PRO A 3 11.24 -19.66 15.11
CA PRO A 3 10.17 -19.08 14.28
C PRO A 3 10.13 -19.64 12.85
N VAL A 4 11.28 -19.74 12.20
CA VAL A 4 11.41 -20.30 10.84
C VAL A 4 10.95 -21.77 10.80
N LEU A 5 11.33 -22.58 11.79
CA LEU A 5 10.92 -23.99 11.87
C LEU A 5 9.40 -24.17 12.03
N LYS A 6 8.71 -23.21 12.67
CA LYS A 6 7.25 -23.22 12.80
C LYS A 6 6.59 -23.05 11.43
N GLN A 7 7.10 -22.12 10.61
CA GLN A 7 6.61 -21.90 9.24
C GLN A 7 6.90 -23.08 8.32
N VAL A 8 8.07 -23.71 8.45
CA VAL A 8 8.39 -24.95 7.73
C VAL A 8 7.41 -26.07 8.10
N LYS A 9 7.08 -26.23 9.39
CA LYS A 9 6.08 -27.21 9.85
C LYS A 9 4.66 -26.91 9.37
N ALA A 10 4.34 -25.65 9.07
CA ALA A 10 3.06 -25.27 8.48
C ALA A 10 2.92 -25.70 7.00
N GLY A 11 3.97 -26.24 6.38
CA GLY A 11 3.92 -26.86 5.06
C GLY A 11 3.92 -25.88 3.87
N LYS A 12 4.28 -24.62 4.11
CA LYS A 12 4.24 -23.54 3.09
C LYS A 12 5.61 -23.15 2.53
N ILE A 13 6.67 -23.82 2.98
CA ILE A 13 8.06 -23.53 2.60
C ILE A 13 8.57 -24.66 1.70
N ASP A 14 8.95 -24.32 0.48
CA ASP A 14 9.45 -25.26 -0.53
C ASP A 14 10.98 -25.35 -0.57
N GLY A 15 11.67 -24.37 0.03
CA GLY A 15 13.13 -24.35 0.15
C GLY A 15 13.58 -23.35 1.21
N MET A 16 14.75 -23.57 1.79
CA MET A 16 15.35 -22.61 2.72
C MET A 16 16.88 -22.60 2.63
N ALA A 17 17.48 -21.43 2.82
CA ALA A 17 18.91 -21.25 2.91
C ALA A 17 19.27 -20.31 4.06
N HIS A 18 20.34 -20.64 4.79
CA HIS A 18 21.00 -19.72 5.71
C HIS A 18 22.07 -18.96 4.92
N VAL A 19 22.04 -17.63 4.96
CA VAL A 19 23.02 -16.79 4.27
C VAL A 19 24.20 -16.56 5.20
N THR A 20 25.24 -17.37 5.01
CA THR A 20 26.48 -17.34 5.81
C THR A 20 27.67 -16.88 4.94
N GLY A 21 28.88 -17.40 5.18
CA GLY A 21 29.99 -17.24 4.23
C GLY A 21 29.58 -17.70 2.83
N GLY A 22 30.07 -17.02 1.79
CA GLY A 22 29.64 -17.21 0.40
C GLY A 22 28.38 -16.40 0.01
N GLY A 23 27.81 -15.64 0.96
CA GLY A 23 26.74 -14.67 0.71
C GLY A 23 25.53 -15.29 0.02
N PHE A 24 24.88 -14.53 -0.86
CA PHE A 24 23.67 -14.96 -1.58
C PHE A 24 24.03 -15.91 -2.72
N ILE A 25 25.13 -15.64 -3.41
CA ILE A 25 25.47 -16.33 -4.65
C ILE A 25 25.79 -17.80 -4.42
N GLU A 26 26.46 -18.15 -3.33
CA GLU A 26 26.77 -19.55 -3.02
C GLU A 26 25.65 -20.28 -2.28
N ASN A 27 24.93 -19.59 -1.40
CA ASN A 27 23.99 -20.24 -0.50
C ASN A 27 22.61 -20.45 -1.14
N LEU A 28 22.09 -19.49 -1.91
CA LEU A 28 20.71 -19.56 -2.40
C LEU A 28 20.45 -20.61 -3.48
N PRO A 29 21.36 -20.89 -4.43
CA PRO A 29 21.12 -21.97 -5.39
C PRO A 29 20.96 -23.35 -4.75
N ARG A 30 21.51 -23.57 -3.55
CA ARG A 30 21.47 -24.86 -2.84
C ARG A 30 20.08 -25.23 -2.31
N MET A 31 19.17 -24.25 -2.17
CA MET A 31 17.81 -24.52 -1.69
C MET A 31 16.83 -24.85 -2.82
N LEU A 32 17.26 -24.83 -4.09
CA LEU A 32 16.40 -24.98 -5.25
C LEU A 32 16.68 -26.28 -6.03
N PRO A 33 15.65 -26.87 -6.67
CA PRO A 33 15.82 -27.93 -7.64
C PRO A 33 16.72 -27.55 -8.83
N GLU A 34 17.30 -28.55 -9.49
CA GLU A 34 18.12 -28.34 -10.68
C GLU A 34 17.33 -27.61 -11.79
N GLY A 35 17.98 -26.65 -12.46
CA GLY A 35 17.38 -25.83 -13.52
C GLY A 35 16.67 -24.57 -13.04
N LEU A 36 16.56 -24.37 -11.72
CA LEU A 36 16.06 -23.15 -11.10
C LEU A 36 17.19 -22.31 -10.51
N GLY A 37 16.91 -21.03 -10.29
CA GLY A 37 17.81 -20.07 -9.66
C GLY A 37 17.02 -18.92 -9.07
N VAL A 38 17.73 -17.99 -8.43
CA VAL A 38 17.12 -16.86 -7.71
C VAL A 38 17.50 -15.56 -8.40
N GLU A 39 16.55 -14.64 -8.51
CA GLU A 39 16.83 -13.24 -8.78
C GLU A 39 16.57 -12.43 -7.52
N ILE A 40 17.60 -11.75 -7.02
CA ILE A 40 17.56 -10.94 -5.80
C ILE A 40 17.46 -9.46 -6.15
N ASP A 41 16.57 -8.79 -5.43
CA ASP A 41 16.22 -7.40 -5.59
C ASP A 41 17.02 -6.53 -4.61
N ASN A 42 18.22 -6.10 -5.00
CA ASN A 42 19.07 -5.26 -4.14
C ASN A 42 18.42 -3.90 -3.86
N GLY A 43 17.88 -3.74 -2.65
CA GLY A 43 17.15 -2.57 -2.17
C GLY A 43 15.77 -2.89 -1.56
N SER A 44 15.31 -4.13 -1.69
CA SER A 44 14.01 -4.60 -1.17
C SER A 44 13.96 -4.83 0.35
N TRP A 45 15.08 -4.69 1.06
CA TRP A 45 15.16 -4.72 2.53
C TRP A 45 16.14 -3.65 3.05
N PRO A 46 16.03 -3.23 4.33
CA PRO A 46 16.96 -2.29 4.91
C PRO A 46 18.32 -2.95 5.16
N VAL A 47 19.28 -2.71 4.27
CA VAL A 47 20.66 -3.16 4.43
C VAL A 47 21.31 -2.39 5.60
N PRO A 48 21.89 -3.07 6.60
CA PRO A 48 22.57 -2.40 7.71
C PRO A 48 23.69 -1.44 7.24
N PRO A 49 23.81 -0.22 7.79
CA PRO A 49 24.77 0.79 7.34
C PRO A 49 26.25 0.34 7.35
N ILE A 50 26.58 -0.64 8.19
CA ILE A 50 27.91 -1.24 8.26
C ILE A 50 28.36 -1.81 6.91
N PHE A 51 27.46 -2.35 6.08
CA PHE A 51 27.82 -2.90 4.78
C PHE A 51 28.23 -1.81 3.80
N SER A 52 27.57 -0.64 3.82
CA SER A 52 27.99 0.51 3.02
C SER A 52 29.36 1.03 3.46
N PHE A 53 29.62 1.02 4.78
CA PHE A 53 30.94 1.37 5.31
C PHE A 53 32.03 0.39 4.86
N ILE A 54 31.80 -0.92 4.99
CA ILE A 54 32.71 -1.98 4.55
C ILE A 54 32.98 -1.86 3.05
N GLN A 55 31.93 -1.73 2.24
CA GLN A 55 32.06 -1.59 0.79
C GLN A 55 32.96 -0.41 0.41
N LYS A 56 32.71 0.76 1.02
CA LYS A 56 33.48 1.98 0.74
C LYS A 56 34.93 1.86 1.19
N LYS A 57 35.19 1.30 2.38
CA LYS A 57 36.54 1.16 2.93
C LYS A 57 37.36 0.07 2.24
N GLY A 58 36.72 -1.04 1.89
CA GLY A 58 37.33 -2.15 1.18
C GLY A 58 37.42 -1.95 -0.34
N GLN A 59 36.86 -0.85 -0.87
CA GLN A 59 36.77 -0.57 -2.32
C GLN A 59 36.13 -1.73 -3.10
N LEU A 60 35.15 -2.40 -2.48
CA LEU A 60 34.51 -3.60 -3.02
C LEU A 60 33.43 -3.22 -4.03
N LYS A 61 33.31 -4.03 -5.09
CA LYS A 61 32.19 -3.93 -6.04
C LYS A 61 30.89 -4.38 -5.35
N ALA A 62 29.76 -3.87 -5.82
CA ALA A 62 28.46 -4.26 -5.26
C ALA A 62 28.23 -5.77 -5.33
N GLU A 63 28.63 -6.43 -6.42
CA GLU A 63 28.51 -7.89 -6.58
C GLU A 63 29.34 -8.67 -5.57
N GLU A 64 30.55 -8.19 -5.25
CA GLU A 64 31.43 -8.82 -4.24
C GLU A 64 30.80 -8.77 -2.85
N MET A 65 30.03 -7.72 -2.55
CA MET A 65 29.30 -7.64 -1.28
C MET A 65 28.33 -8.79 -1.11
N PHE A 66 27.59 -9.16 -2.17
CA PHE A 66 26.64 -10.28 -2.16
C PHE A 66 27.29 -11.66 -2.27
N ASN A 67 28.57 -11.74 -2.64
CA ASN A 67 29.34 -12.98 -2.64
C ASN A 67 29.94 -13.32 -1.27
N VAL A 68 30.15 -12.32 -0.42
CA VAL A 68 30.89 -12.50 0.83
C VAL A 68 29.97 -12.33 2.04
N PHE A 69 29.05 -11.37 1.99
CA PHE A 69 28.26 -10.96 3.13
C PHE A 69 26.80 -11.36 2.99
N ASN A 70 26.15 -11.47 4.14
CA ASN A 70 24.72 -11.75 4.23
C ASN A 70 23.83 -10.52 4.04
N MET A 71 24.43 -9.32 3.96
CA MET A 71 23.74 -8.04 3.71
C MET A 71 22.58 -7.77 4.67
N GLY A 72 22.62 -8.34 5.89
CA GLY A 72 21.57 -8.21 6.90
C GLY A 72 20.44 -9.25 6.82
N ILE A 73 20.50 -10.18 5.87
CA ILE A 73 19.55 -11.28 5.75
C ILE A 73 20.15 -12.52 6.42
N GLY A 74 19.48 -13.05 7.45
CA GLY A 74 19.87 -14.32 8.06
C GLY A 74 19.41 -15.50 7.21
N PHE A 75 18.10 -15.69 7.08
CA PHE A 75 17.51 -16.80 6.34
C PHE A 75 16.75 -16.32 5.11
N VAL A 76 16.76 -17.13 4.06
CA VAL A 76 15.91 -16.99 2.88
C VAL A 76 15.02 -18.20 2.78
N LEU A 77 13.73 -17.96 2.56
CA LEU A 77 12.71 -18.99 2.38
C LEU A 77 12.15 -18.89 0.98
N ALA A 78 11.99 -20.02 0.30
CA ALA A 78 11.31 -20.12 -0.98
C ALA A 78 9.88 -20.62 -0.75
N VAL A 79 8.91 -19.88 -1.26
CA VAL A 79 7.48 -20.18 -1.19
C VAL A 79 6.95 -20.27 -2.61
N LYS A 80 6.33 -21.39 -2.97
CA LYS A 80 5.91 -21.66 -4.35
C LYS A 80 4.61 -20.96 -4.74
N LYS A 81 3.66 -20.81 -3.81
CA LYS A 81 2.39 -20.12 -4.06
C LYS A 81 2.48 -18.68 -3.56
N GLU A 82 2.16 -17.74 -4.43
CA GLU A 82 2.17 -16.31 -4.10
C GLU A 82 1.22 -15.98 -2.93
N ASP A 83 0.06 -16.66 -2.87
CA ASP A 83 -0.93 -16.49 -1.79
C ASP A 83 -0.39 -16.88 -0.40
N ASP A 84 0.59 -17.80 -0.32
CA ASP A 84 1.16 -18.26 0.94
C ASP A 84 2.19 -17.25 1.52
N LEU A 85 2.72 -16.33 0.71
CA LEU A 85 3.76 -15.36 1.12
C LEU A 85 3.28 -14.49 2.28
N VAL A 86 2.06 -13.96 2.19
CA VAL A 86 1.50 -13.05 3.20
C VAL A 86 1.40 -13.74 4.55
N GLU A 87 0.94 -14.99 4.57
CA GLU A 87 0.76 -15.74 5.80
C GLU A 87 2.10 -16.15 6.42
N VAL A 88 3.09 -16.53 5.60
CA VAL A 88 4.45 -16.85 6.07
C VAL A 88 5.12 -15.62 6.69
N ILE A 89 5.03 -14.47 6.02
CA ILE A 89 5.57 -13.20 6.53
C ILE A 89 4.89 -12.82 7.84
N ARG A 90 3.56 -12.81 7.86
CA ARG A 90 2.80 -12.46 9.07
C ARG A 90 3.15 -13.38 10.23
N GLY A 91 3.25 -14.68 9.97
CA GLY A 91 3.64 -15.66 10.98
C GLY A 91 5.07 -15.48 11.50
N LEU A 92 6.01 -14.99 10.68
CA LEU A 92 7.35 -14.61 11.14
C LEU A 92 7.32 -13.32 11.98
N GLU A 93 6.56 -12.32 11.56
CA GLU A 93 6.40 -11.06 12.30
C GLU A 93 5.70 -11.26 13.65
N GLU A 94 4.67 -12.11 13.71
CA GLU A 94 3.99 -12.51 14.95
C GLU A 94 4.95 -13.20 15.94
N ASP A 95 5.93 -13.95 15.42
CA ASP A 95 6.97 -14.60 16.22
C ASP A 95 8.18 -13.67 16.49
N GLY A 96 8.10 -12.39 16.14
CA GLY A 96 9.08 -11.34 16.45
C GLY A 96 10.23 -11.19 15.44
N GLU A 97 10.15 -11.86 14.29
CA GLU A 97 11.17 -11.78 13.23
C GLU A 97 10.77 -10.77 12.15
N LYS A 98 11.74 -10.02 11.62
CA LYS A 98 11.51 -9.17 10.44
C LYS A 98 11.64 -10.02 9.18
N ALA A 99 10.59 -10.05 8.36
CA ALA A 99 10.61 -10.71 7.06
C ALA A 99 10.53 -9.66 5.93
N PHE A 100 11.09 -9.99 4.77
CA PHE A 100 11.06 -9.18 3.56
C PHE A 100 10.94 -10.11 2.36
N LEU A 101 10.19 -9.72 1.33
CA LEU A 101 10.39 -10.32 0.01
C LEU A 101 11.63 -9.72 -0.60
N ILE A 102 12.58 -10.57 -0.94
CA ILE A 102 13.90 -10.14 -1.39
C ILE A 102 14.19 -10.49 -2.85
N GLY A 103 13.24 -11.12 -3.54
CA GLY A 103 13.46 -11.65 -4.88
C GLY A 103 12.49 -12.76 -5.27
N ARG A 104 12.83 -13.47 -6.35
CA ARG A 104 11.97 -14.51 -6.96
C ARG A 104 12.78 -15.69 -7.50
N VAL A 105 12.14 -16.86 -7.54
CA VAL A 105 12.70 -18.05 -8.19
C VAL A 105 12.39 -18.01 -9.69
N GLN A 106 13.36 -18.36 -10.53
CA GLN A 106 13.25 -18.31 -11.99
C GLN A 106 13.88 -19.53 -12.66
N LYS A 107 13.47 -19.84 -13.90
CA LYS A 107 14.05 -20.89 -14.75
C LYS A 107 15.39 -20.45 -15.35
N ARG A 108 16.39 -20.16 -14.51
CA ARG A 108 17.78 -19.84 -14.89
C ARG A 108 18.74 -20.43 -13.86
N ARG A 109 19.89 -20.98 -14.28
CA ARG A 109 20.81 -21.79 -13.44
C ARG A 109 21.62 -21.02 -12.37
N ARG A 110 21.39 -19.74 -12.10
CA ARG A 110 22.25 -18.95 -11.20
C ARG A 110 21.48 -17.96 -10.34
N CYS A 111 22.07 -17.62 -9.18
CA CYS A 111 21.65 -16.46 -8.41
C CYS A 111 22.11 -15.19 -9.14
N HIS A 112 21.19 -14.27 -9.40
CA HIS A 112 21.47 -12.98 -10.03
C HIS A 112 21.03 -11.85 -9.10
N ILE A 113 21.93 -10.92 -8.82
CA ILE A 113 21.57 -9.70 -8.11
C ILE A 113 21.21 -8.65 -9.14
N ARG A 114 19.96 -8.21 -9.16
CA ARG A 114 19.57 -7.03 -9.94
C ARG A 114 19.43 -5.85 -9.00
N ARG A 115 19.77 -4.67 -9.51
CA ARG A 115 19.42 -3.42 -8.82
C ARG A 115 17.91 -3.39 -8.70
N TRP A 116 17.41 -3.35 -7.46
CA TRP A 116 15.99 -3.20 -7.25
C TRP A 116 15.57 -1.85 -7.83
N LYS A 117 14.70 -1.92 -8.83
CA LYS A 117 13.84 -0.80 -9.18
C LYS A 117 12.52 -1.14 -8.49
N PRO A 118 12.09 -0.39 -7.46
CA PRO A 118 10.72 -0.56 -7.00
C PRO A 118 9.83 -0.38 -8.24
N LEU A 119 8.94 -1.35 -8.50
CA LEU A 119 7.78 -1.01 -9.32
C LEU A 119 7.03 0.03 -8.51
N MET A 120 7.25 1.31 -8.84
CA MET A 120 6.57 2.41 -8.19
C MET A 120 5.09 2.24 -8.47
N LYS A 121 4.34 1.79 -7.47
CA LYS A 121 2.92 1.46 -7.62
C LYS A 121 2.18 2.76 -7.91
N LYS A 122 1.51 2.83 -9.06
CA LYS A 122 0.73 4.01 -9.41
C LYS A 122 -0.67 3.89 -8.87
N PHE A 123 -1.17 4.95 -8.26
CA PHE A 123 -2.52 5.00 -7.74
C PHE A 123 -3.26 6.26 -8.19
N ALA A 124 -4.58 6.18 -8.21
CA ALA A 124 -5.46 7.31 -8.43
C ALA A 124 -6.09 7.76 -7.12
N ILE A 125 -6.30 9.07 -7.00
CA ILE A 125 -7.08 9.66 -5.91
C ILE A 125 -8.40 10.18 -6.47
N PHE A 126 -9.52 9.74 -5.91
CA PHE A 126 -10.84 10.21 -6.30
C PHE A 126 -11.33 11.21 -5.27
N ALA A 127 -11.76 12.39 -5.70
CA ALA A 127 -12.22 13.45 -4.79
C ALA A 127 -13.23 14.37 -5.48
N SER A 128 -14.19 14.90 -4.71
CA SER A 128 -15.28 15.75 -5.23
C SER A 128 -15.28 17.18 -4.69
N GLY A 129 -14.29 17.57 -3.87
CA GLY A 129 -14.39 18.80 -3.07
C GLY A 129 -13.07 19.48 -2.75
N SER A 130 -12.86 19.81 -1.46
CA SER A 130 -11.75 20.63 -0.98
C SER A 130 -10.36 20.02 -1.20
N GLY A 131 -10.28 18.69 -1.21
CA GLY A 131 -9.06 17.93 -1.45
C GLY A 131 -8.06 17.95 -0.28
N THR A 132 -8.50 18.07 0.96
CA THR A 132 -7.60 18.05 2.14
C THR A 132 -6.93 16.69 2.32
N ASN A 133 -7.69 15.59 2.22
CA ASN A 133 -7.12 14.23 2.17
C ASN A 133 -6.22 14.01 0.94
N PHE A 134 -6.60 14.54 -0.23
CA PHE A 134 -5.71 14.55 -1.39
C PHE A 134 -4.39 15.24 -1.08
N GLN A 135 -4.39 16.38 -0.39
CA GLN A 135 -3.14 17.08 -0.05
C GLN A 135 -2.27 16.24 0.91
N ALA A 136 -2.87 15.63 1.94
CA ALA A 136 -2.15 14.77 2.88
C ALA A 136 -1.49 13.57 2.16
N ILE A 137 -2.25 12.90 1.29
CA ILE A 137 -1.78 11.75 0.51
C ILE A 137 -0.79 12.19 -0.60
N GLY A 138 -1.09 13.26 -1.33
CA GLY A 138 -0.27 13.73 -2.44
C GLY A 138 1.10 14.23 -1.98
N LEU A 139 1.16 15.05 -0.92
CA LEU A 139 2.41 15.58 -0.37
C LEU A 139 3.30 14.50 0.18
N ASP A 140 2.76 13.55 0.93
CA ASP A 140 3.56 12.46 1.43
C ASP A 140 4.11 11.64 0.25
N SER A 141 3.38 11.49 -0.88
CA SER A 141 3.75 10.58 -1.99
C SER A 141 5.01 11.03 -2.72
N LYS A 142 5.28 12.33 -2.62
CA LYS A 142 6.49 12.94 -3.13
C LYS A 142 7.71 12.73 -2.25
N LYS A 143 7.54 12.35 -0.97
CA LYS A 143 8.64 12.01 -0.05
C LYS A 143 9.12 10.59 -0.37
N LYS A 144 9.84 10.47 -1.50
CA LYS A 144 10.34 9.21 -2.11
C LYS A 144 11.13 8.29 -1.18
N GLU A 145 11.61 8.79 -0.05
CA GLU A 145 12.40 8.02 0.91
C GLU A 145 11.57 7.05 1.75
N GLN A 146 10.23 7.18 1.77
CA GLN A 146 9.35 6.33 2.59
C GLN A 146 8.11 5.78 1.86
N TRP A 147 7.86 6.23 0.62
CA TRP A 147 6.70 5.80 -0.14
C TRP A 147 7.08 5.30 -1.52
N GLN A 148 6.75 4.04 -1.79
CA GLN A 148 7.08 3.35 -3.04
C GLN A 148 5.88 3.34 -4.00
N ALA A 149 5.10 4.40 -3.94
CA ALA A 149 3.89 4.57 -4.71
C ALA A 149 3.75 6.04 -5.16
N GLU A 150 3.18 6.24 -6.33
CA GLU A 150 3.02 7.54 -6.98
C GLU A 150 1.55 7.83 -7.21
N ALA A 151 1.09 9.02 -6.80
CA ALA A 151 -0.21 9.53 -7.20
C ALA A 151 -0.15 9.89 -8.69
N ALA A 152 -0.68 9.03 -9.55
CA ALA A 152 -0.55 9.14 -10.99
C ALA A 152 -1.63 10.02 -11.63
N ILE A 153 -2.82 10.07 -11.03
CA ILE A 153 -3.93 10.89 -11.51
C ILE A 153 -4.94 11.20 -10.40
N VAL A 154 -5.56 12.38 -10.46
CA VAL A 154 -6.75 12.73 -9.67
C VAL A 154 -8.00 12.62 -10.54
N ILE A 155 -9.00 11.88 -10.07
CA ILE A 155 -10.32 11.80 -10.71
C ILE A 155 -11.30 12.67 -9.93
N CYS A 156 -11.97 13.59 -10.61
CA CYS A 156 -12.92 14.51 -10.00
C CYS A 156 -14.23 14.59 -10.80
N ASP A 157 -15.36 14.39 -10.14
CA ASP A 157 -16.69 14.47 -10.74
C ASP A 157 -17.30 15.89 -10.69
N LYS A 158 -16.51 16.89 -10.25
CA LYS A 158 -16.92 18.30 -10.18
C LYS A 158 -15.84 19.20 -10.77
N PRO A 159 -15.98 19.63 -12.03
CA PRO A 159 -15.12 20.66 -12.60
C PRO A 159 -15.10 21.91 -11.72
N GLY A 160 -13.92 22.49 -11.51
CA GLY A 160 -13.73 23.65 -10.63
C GLY A 160 -13.62 23.32 -9.12
N ALA A 161 -13.62 22.05 -8.72
CA ALA A 161 -13.34 21.68 -7.34
C ALA A 161 -11.89 22.06 -6.94
N LYS A 162 -11.72 22.56 -5.71
CA LYS A 162 -10.42 23.00 -5.16
C LYS A 162 -9.34 21.92 -5.18
N VAL A 163 -9.72 20.63 -5.18
CA VAL A 163 -8.77 19.53 -5.34
C VAL A 163 -7.99 19.58 -6.67
N LEU A 164 -8.60 20.11 -7.74
CA LEU A 164 -7.96 20.24 -9.06
C LEU A 164 -6.84 21.27 -9.02
N GLU A 165 -7.06 22.42 -8.37
CA GLU A 165 -6.02 23.43 -8.14
C GLU A 165 -4.86 22.87 -7.31
N ARG A 166 -5.16 22.02 -6.33
CA ARG A 166 -4.13 21.35 -5.53
C ARG A 166 -3.34 20.37 -6.40
N ALA A 167 -4.01 19.57 -7.22
CA ALA A 167 -3.36 18.62 -8.12
C ALA A 167 -2.42 19.34 -9.10
N GLU A 168 -2.87 20.43 -9.69
CA GLU A 168 -2.07 21.28 -10.58
C GLU A 168 -0.83 21.84 -9.90
N LYS A 169 -0.96 22.42 -8.70
CA LYS A 169 0.18 22.93 -7.91
C LYS A 169 1.20 21.83 -7.60
N GLU A 170 0.72 20.62 -7.43
CA GLU A 170 1.56 19.45 -7.18
C GLU A 170 2.04 18.76 -8.46
N GLY A 171 1.69 19.25 -9.65
CA GLY A 171 2.08 18.62 -10.92
C GLY A 171 1.52 17.20 -11.11
N ILE A 172 0.40 16.88 -10.46
CA ILE A 172 -0.29 15.59 -10.59
C ILE A 172 -1.38 15.76 -11.66
N PRO A 173 -1.39 14.91 -12.72
CA PRO A 173 -2.45 14.92 -13.72
C PRO A 173 -3.85 14.81 -13.11
N SER A 174 -4.84 15.44 -13.72
CA SER A 174 -6.22 15.32 -13.28
C SER A 174 -7.18 15.09 -14.45
N PHE A 175 -8.21 14.29 -14.21
CA PHE A 175 -9.34 14.13 -15.10
C PHE A 175 -10.60 14.59 -14.36
N ALA A 176 -11.12 15.74 -14.79
CA ALA A 176 -12.37 16.30 -14.29
C ALA A 176 -13.49 16.03 -15.29
N PHE A 177 -14.65 15.59 -14.80
CA PHE A 177 -15.81 15.32 -15.64
C PHE A 177 -17.10 15.69 -14.90
N THR A 178 -18.16 15.94 -15.66
CA THR A 178 -19.51 16.15 -15.09
C THR A 178 -20.33 14.88 -15.34
N PRO A 179 -20.83 14.16 -14.32
CA PRO A 179 -21.60 12.93 -14.51
C PRO A 179 -22.81 13.08 -15.46
N LYS A 180 -23.45 14.26 -15.45
CA LYS A 180 -24.59 14.58 -16.33
C LYS A 180 -24.23 14.69 -17.81
N ALA A 181 -22.95 14.79 -18.15
CA ALA A 181 -22.48 14.80 -19.54
C ALA A 181 -22.41 13.39 -20.15
N PHE A 182 -22.71 12.34 -19.37
CA PHE A 182 -22.68 10.95 -19.80
C PHE A 182 -24.09 10.35 -19.77
N PRO A 183 -24.39 9.39 -20.66
CA PRO A 183 -25.72 8.80 -20.76
C PRO A 183 -26.10 7.97 -19.52
N ASN A 184 -25.13 7.39 -18.83
CA ASN A 184 -25.33 6.59 -17.63
C ASN A 184 -24.02 6.46 -16.82
N LYS A 185 -24.12 5.80 -15.66
CA LYS A 185 -22.98 5.58 -14.76
C LYS A 185 -21.87 4.73 -15.38
N ALA A 186 -22.23 3.63 -16.04
CA ALA A 186 -21.27 2.75 -16.68
C ALA A 186 -20.43 3.49 -17.74
N ALA A 187 -21.04 4.42 -18.48
CA ALA A 187 -20.34 5.19 -19.52
C ALA A 187 -19.22 6.07 -18.94
N PHE A 188 -19.47 6.84 -17.87
CA PHE A 188 -18.40 7.64 -17.28
C PHE A 188 -17.38 6.76 -16.54
N GLU A 189 -17.79 5.66 -15.92
CA GLU A 189 -16.86 4.73 -15.27
C GLU A 189 -15.93 4.06 -16.28
N GLN A 190 -16.42 3.75 -17.48
CA GLN A 190 -15.60 3.24 -18.56
C GLN A 190 -14.54 4.26 -19.01
N THR A 191 -14.92 5.53 -19.16
CA THR A 191 -13.95 6.62 -19.45
C THR A 191 -12.94 6.79 -18.31
N ILE A 192 -13.36 6.68 -17.05
CA ILE A 192 -12.44 6.68 -15.91
C ILE A 192 -11.45 5.52 -16.05
N ILE A 193 -11.90 4.29 -16.31
CA ILE A 193 -11.02 3.12 -16.50
C ILE A 193 -9.98 3.36 -17.60
N GLU A 194 -10.36 3.99 -18.71
CA GLU A 194 -9.43 4.35 -19.77
C GLU A 194 -8.36 5.33 -19.27
N GLN A 195 -8.74 6.37 -18.53
CA GLN A 195 -7.79 7.29 -17.90
C GLN A 195 -6.86 6.58 -16.91
N LEU A 196 -7.41 5.70 -16.07
CA LEU A 196 -6.64 4.92 -15.11
C LEU A 196 -5.62 4.00 -15.81
N ARG A 197 -6.00 3.35 -16.92
CA ARG A 197 -5.11 2.51 -17.72
C ARG A 197 -4.00 3.31 -18.41
N LEU A 198 -4.33 4.47 -18.98
CA LEU A 198 -3.36 5.38 -19.59
C LEU A 198 -2.28 5.83 -18.61
N HIS A 199 -2.65 5.96 -17.33
CA HIS A 199 -1.74 6.33 -16.24
C HIS A 199 -1.19 5.12 -15.48
N GLU A 200 -1.41 3.89 -15.98
CA GLU A 200 -0.94 2.63 -15.39
C GLU A 200 -1.33 2.46 -13.91
N VAL A 201 -2.51 2.96 -13.53
CA VAL A 201 -3.01 2.92 -12.16
C VAL A 201 -3.33 1.49 -11.74
N GLU A 202 -2.84 1.11 -10.56
CA GLU A 202 -3.10 -0.19 -9.94
C GLU A 202 -4.05 -0.11 -8.74
N TRP A 203 -4.15 1.05 -8.08
CA TRP A 203 -4.93 1.27 -6.86
C TRP A 203 -5.78 2.54 -6.94
N ILE A 204 -6.94 2.50 -6.29
CA ILE A 204 -7.84 3.66 -6.18
C ILE A 204 -8.04 3.99 -4.69
N PHE A 205 -7.79 5.24 -4.33
CA PHE A 205 -8.07 5.78 -3.00
C PHE A 205 -9.15 6.85 -3.09
N LEU A 206 -10.30 6.59 -2.48
CA LEU A 206 -11.40 7.55 -2.39
C LEU A 206 -11.10 8.51 -1.23
N ALA A 207 -10.99 9.80 -1.53
CA ALA A 207 -10.62 10.86 -0.59
C ALA A 207 -11.66 11.98 -0.65
N GLY A 208 -12.86 11.69 -0.14
CA GLY A 208 -14.01 12.59 -0.25
C GLY A 208 -14.66 12.54 -1.65
N TYR A 209 -14.73 11.35 -2.24
CA TYR A 209 -15.48 11.11 -3.48
C TYR A 209 -16.96 10.87 -3.15
N MET A 210 -17.83 11.78 -3.58
CA MET A 210 -19.23 11.85 -3.14
C MET A 210 -20.17 11.02 -4.02
N ARG A 211 -19.65 9.97 -4.68
CA ARG A 211 -20.44 9.06 -5.51
C ARG A 211 -20.10 7.61 -5.18
N LEU A 212 -21.12 6.76 -5.19
CA LEU A 212 -20.93 5.32 -5.13
C LEU A 212 -20.12 4.85 -6.34
N ILE A 213 -19.18 3.94 -6.10
CA ILE A 213 -18.49 3.20 -7.15
C ILE A 213 -19.45 2.15 -7.72
N GLY A 214 -19.50 2.01 -9.05
CA GLY A 214 -20.37 1.07 -9.74
C GLY A 214 -19.69 -0.26 -10.03
N PRO A 215 -20.47 -1.25 -10.51
CA PRO A 215 -19.95 -2.57 -10.85
C PRO A 215 -18.82 -2.50 -11.89
N THR A 216 -18.88 -1.55 -12.82
CA THR A 216 -17.86 -1.35 -13.85
C THR A 216 -16.48 -1.08 -13.25
N LEU A 217 -16.37 -0.15 -12.29
CA LEU A 217 -15.11 0.11 -11.59
C LEU A 217 -14.76 -1.00 -10.57
N LEU A 218 -15.74 -1.53 -9.83
CA LEU A 218 -15.53 -2.59 -8.85
C LEU A 218 -14.96 -3.86 -9.48
N GLU A 219 -15.40 -4.22 -10.68
CA GLU A 219 -14.88 -5.38 -11.41
C GLU A 219 -13.45 -5.12 -11.90
N ALA A 220 -13.19 -3.95 -12.47
CA ALA A 220 -11.87 -3.58 -13.00
C ALA A 220 -10.79 -3.45 -11.91
N PHE A 221 -11.17 -3.04 -10.70
CA PHE A 221 -10.26 -2.80 -9.57
C PHE A 221 -10.63 -3.63 -8.33
N ARG A 222 -11.15 -4.84 -8.52
CA ARG A 222 -11.58 -5.74 -7.42
C ARG A 222 -10.47 -5.89 -6.37
N GLY A 223 -10.80 -5.57 -5.11
CA GLY A 223 -9.87 -5.64 -3.98
C GLY A 223 -8.77 -4.58 -3.98
N LYS A 224 -8.86 -3.55 -4.84
CA LYS A 224 -7.86 -2.48 -4.98
C LYS A 224 -8.45 -1.07 -4.87
N ILE A 225 -9.68 -0.96 -4.35
CA ILE A 225 -10.34 0.31 -4.05
C ILE A 225 -10.47 0.43 -2.54
N VAL A 226 -10.00 1.54 -2.00
CA VAL A 226 -10.02 1.83 -0.56
C VAL A 226 -10.69 3.18 -0.35
N ASN A 227 -11.49 3.28 0.70
CA ASN A 227 -12.18 4.50 1.11
C ASN A 227 -11.82 4.85 2.55
N ILE A 228 -11.88 6.14 2.87
CA ILE A 228 -11.92 6.64 4.23
C ILE A 228 -13.33 7.16 4.52
N HIS A 229 -13.88 6.76 5.66
CA HIS A 229 -15.22 7.13 6.09
C HIS A 229 -15.16 7.76 7.49
N PRO A 230 -15.81 8.92 7.74
CA PRO A 230 -15.71 9.65 8.99
C PRO A 230 -16.66 9.12 10.07
N SER A 231 -16.64 7.80 10.28
CA SER A 231 -17.26 7.13 11.42
C SER A 231 -16.45 5.92 11.86
N LEU A 232 -16.78 5.37 13.03
CA LEU A 232 -16.38 4.01 13.43
C LEU A 232 -17.37 3.01 12.85
N LEU A 233 -17.19 2.60 11.60
CA LEU A 233 -18.02 1.59 10.95
C LEU A 233 -18.07 0.31 11.82
N PRO A 234 -19.23 -0.36 11.91
CA PRO A 234 -20.44 -0.16 11.10
C PRO A 234 -21.39 0.96 11.56
N ALA A 235 -21.03 1.77 12.56
CA ALA A 235 -21.87 2.88 13.00
C ALA A 235 -21.86 4.03 11.97
N PHE A 236 -23.00 4.71 11.81
CA PHE A 236 -23.16 5.91 10.97
C PHE A 236 -22.59 5.76 9.53
N PRO A 237 -23.02 4.75 8.74
CA PRO A 237 -22.65 4.67 7.33
C PRO A 237 -23.32 5.79 6.51
N GLY A 238 -22.82 6.03 5.30
CA GLY A 238 -23.43 6.98 4.37
C GLY A 238 -23.13 8.46 4.65
N LEU A 239 -24.01 9.35 4.21
CA LEU A 239 -23.72 10.79 4.19
C LEU A 239 -23.76 11.41 5.60
N ASP A 240 -22.96 12.46 5.81
CA ASP A 240 -22.96 13.28 7.03
C ASP A 240 -22.74 12.48 8.33
N ALA A 241 -21.81 11.52 8.31
CA ALA A 241 -21.58 10.65 9.46
C ALA A 241 -21.13 11.40 10.74
N ILE A 242 -20.43 12.53 10.59
CA ILE A 242 -20.05 13.38 11.72
C ILE A 242 -21.30 14.05 12.33
N GLY A 243 -22.18 14.62 11.50
CA GLY A 243 -23.45 15.17 11.94
C GLY A 243 -24.35 14.13 12.61
N GLN A 244 -24.41 12.91 12.06
CA GLN A 244 -25.14 11.79 12.66
C GLN A 244 -24.59 11.44 14.06
N ALA A 245 -23.26 11.32 14.20
CA ALA A 245 -22.63 11.04 15.49
C ALA A 245 -22.90 12.15 16.52
N TYR A 246 -22.81 13.41 16.09
CA TYR A 246 -23.11 14.57 16.93
C TYR A 246 -24.56 14.58 17.43
N GLN A 247 -25.52 14.39 16.52
CA GLN A 247 -26.96 14.33 16.86
C GLN A 247 -27.31 13.15 17.76
N ALA A 248 -26.63 12.01 17.57
CA ALA A 248 -26.80 10.83 18.43
C ALA A 248 -26.21 11.03 19.84
N GLY A 249 -25.43 12.09 20.07
CA GLY A 249 -24.84 12.40 21.37
C GLY A 249 -23.80 11.37 21.84
N VAL A 250 -23.15 10.66 20.91
CA VAL A 250 -22.13 9.66 21.26
C VAL A 250 -20.90 10.32 21.91
N LYS A 251 -20.24 9.59 22.80
CA LYS A 251 -19.01 10.07 23.47
C LYS A 251 -17.73 9.71 22.75
N VAL A 252 -17.82 8.80 21.79
CA VAL A 252 -16.72 8.33 20.97
C VAL A 252 -17.14 8.37 19.51
N ALA A 253 -16.38 9.09 18.70
CA ALA A 253 -16.46 9.08 17.25
C ALA A 253 -15.11 8.64 16.68
N GLY A 254 -14.99 8.56 15.36
CA GLY A 254 -13.73 8.15 14.74
C GLY A 254 -13.86 7.99 13.25
N ILE A 255 -12.79 7.49 12.65
CA ILE A 255 -12.65 7.30 11.22
C ILE A 255 -12.36 5.83 10.93
N THR A 256 -12.79 5.37 9.76
CA THR A 256 -12.53 4.02 9.28
C THR A 256 -11.91 4.08 7.89
N VAL A 257 -10.81 3.35 7.69
CA VAL A 257 -10.28 3.05 6.36
C VAL A 257 -10.66 1.62 6.02
N HIS A 258 -11.31 1.41 4.88
CA HIS A 258 -11.85 0.11 4.49
C HIS A 258 -11.73 -0.13 2.99
N PHE A 259 -11.76 -1.39 2.58
CA PHE A 259 -11.94 -1.75 1.18
C PHE A 259 -13.36 -1.42 0.72
N VAL A 260 -13.50 -1.04 -0.55
CA VAL A 260 -14.82 -0.80 -1.16
C VAL A 260 -15.33 -2.09 -1.80
N ASP A 261 -16.59 -2.40 -1.55
CA ASP A 261 -17.34 -3.49 -2.16
C ASP A 261 -18.62 -2.95 -2.86
N GLU A 262 -19.57 -3.84 -3.13
CA GLU A 262 -20.84 -3.51 -3.79
C GLU A 262 -21.83 -2.76 -2.88
N GLY A 263 -21.62 -2.78 -1.56
CA GLY A 263 -22.45 -2.07 -0.60
C GLY A 263 -21.93 -0.66 -0.30
N MET A 264 -22.69 0.07 0.53
CA MET A 264 -22.31 1.39 1.01
C MET A 264 -21.61 1.25 2.36
N ASP A 265 -20.30 1.49 2.38
CA ASP A 265 -19.46 1.43 3.58
C ASP A 265 -19.47 0.08 4.31
N THR A 266 -19.63 -1.02 3.56
CA THR A 266 -19.72 -2.40 4.11
C THR A 266 -18.47 -3.23 3.93
N GLY A 267 -17.54 -2.80 3.09
CA GLY A 267 -16.37 -3.61 2.77
C GLY A 267 -15.40 -3.79 3.96
N PRO A 268 -14.48 -4.76 3.88
CA PRO A 268 -13.61 -5.12 4.99
C PRO A 268 -12.80 -3.95 5.54
N ILE A 269 -12.87 -3.75 6.86
CA ILE A 269 -12.13 -2.71 7.59
C ILE A 269 -10.63 -3.03 7.57
N ILE A 270 -9.81 -2.02 7.29
CA ILE A 270 -8.34 -2.10 7.29
C ILE A 270 -7.76 -1.56 8.60
N ASP A 271 -8.15 -0.34 8.99
CA ASP A 271 -7.72 0.31 10.23
C ASP A 271 -8.78 1.33 10.68
N GLN A 272 -8.81 1.63 11.98
CA GLN A 272 -9.71 2.61 12.58
C GLN A 272 -8.95 3.47 13.59
N ALA A 273 -9.41 4.70 13.76
CA ALA A 273 -8.93 5.56 14.84
C ALA A 273 -10.10 6.32 15.45
N ALA A 274 -10.05 6.54 16.76
CA ALA A 274 -11.14 7.13 17.52
C ALA A 274 -10.74 8.43 18.23
N ILE A 275 -11.72 9.29 18.46
CA ILE A 275 -11.65 10.47 19.32
C ILE A 275 -12.76 10.43 20.36
N TYR A 276 -12.50 11.00 21.53
CA TYR A 276 -13.54 11.34 22.49
C TYR A 276 -14.16 12.69 22.14
N ILE A 277 -15.49 12.78 22.21
CA ILE A 277 -16.24 14.04 22.08
C ILE A 277 -16.47 14.60 23.49
N GLU A 278 -15.97 15.82 23.72
CA GLU A 278 -16.13 16.48 25.02
C GLU A 278 -17.57 16.98 25.21
N GLN A 279 -17.99 17.11 26.47
CA GLN A 279 -19.33 17.60 26.76
C GLN A 279 -19.45 19.08 26.37
N GLY A 280 -20.40 19.39 25.49
CA GLY A 280 -20.59 20.74 24.98
C GLY A 280 -19.59 21.13 23.89
N GLU A 281 -18.83 20.17 23.35
CA GLU A 281 -17.97 20.43 22.20
C GLU A 281 -18.82 20.74 20.96
N GLU A 282 -18.49 21.84 20.28
CA GLU A 282 -19.18 22.27 19.06
C GLU A 282 -18.86 21.37 17.87
N LEU A 283 -19.83 21.19 16.97
CA LEU A 283 -19.70 20.34 15.78
C LEU A 283 -18.47 20.68 14.93
N GLU A 284 -18.18 21.97 14.73
CA GLU A 284 -17.02 22.42 13.96
C GLU A 284 -15.67 21.97 14.57
N SER A 285 -15.59 21.93 15.90
CA SER A 285 -14.39 21.41 16.60
C SER A 285 -14.21 19.91 16.36
N ILE A 286 -15.31 19.16 16.41
CA ILE A 286 -15.33 17.71 16.15
C ILE A 286 -14.92 17.44 14.71
N GLU A 287 -15.49 18.15 13.73
CA GLU A 287 -15.14 18.03 12.31
C GLU A 287 -13.65 18.28 12.07
N LYS A 288 -13.09 19.33 12.69
CA LYS A 288 -11.67 19.65 12.57
C LYS A 288 -10.78 18.51 13.11
N ARG A 289 -11.07 18.00 14.31
CA ARG A 289 -10.31 16.89 14.92
C ARG A 289 -10.44 15.59 14.12
N MET A 290 -11.62 15.33 13.57
CA MET A 290 -11.85 14.19 12.67
C MET A 290 -10.99 14.33 11.40
N HIS A 291 -10.95 15.50 10.76
CA HIS A 291 -10.09 15.73 9.60
C HIS A 291 -8.60 15.61 9.90
N GLU A 292 -8.13 16.11 11.05
CA GLU A 292 -6.73 15.92 11.48
C GLU A 292 -6.39 14.43 11.64
N LEU A 293 -7.35 13.65 12.16
CA LEU A 293 -7.22 12.20 12.27
C LEU A 293 -7.19 11.51 10.90
N GLU A 294 -8.02 11.95 9.94
CA GLU A 294 -8.01 11.44 8.55
C GLU A 294 -6.64 11.65 7.90
N HIS A 295 -6.08 12.85 8.05
CA HIS A 295 -4.80 13.23 7.45
C HIS A 295 -3.62 12.45 8.04
N THR A 296 -3.82 11.82 9.21
CA THR A 296 -2.83 10.97 9.86
C THR A 296 -3.04 9.50 9.50
N LEU A 297 -4.27 8.98 9.66
CA LEU A 297 -4.56 7.56 9.46
C LEU A 297 -4.48 7.15 8.00
N TYR A 298 -5.04 7.96 7.08
CA TYR A 298 -5.18 7.51 5.71
C TYR A 298 -3.81 7.32 5.02
N PRO A 299 -2.86 8.28 5.09
CA PRO A 299 -1.53 8.06 4.53
C PRO A 299 -0.80 6.89 5.19
N LYS A 300 -0.97 6.68 6.51
CA LYS A 300 -0.39 5.53 7.24
C LYS A 300 -0.91 4.20 6.68
N VAL A 301 -2.22 4.07 6.46
CA VAL A 301 -2.81 2.84 5.92
C VAL A 301 -2.35 2.59 4.48
N ILE A 302 -2.36 3.62 3.63
CA ILE A 302 -1.88 3.52 2.26
C ILE A 302 -0.41 3.09 2.20
N LYS A 303 0.46 3.66 3.06
CA LYS A 303 1.86 3.21 3.23
C LYS A 303 1.95 1.73 3.58
N SER A 304 1.14 1.26 4.53
CA SER A 304 1.12 -0.13 4.95
C SER A 304 0.71 -1.08 3.81
N LEU A 305 -0.34 -0.72 3.05
CA LEU A 305 -0.81 -1.52 1.92
C LEU A 305 0.29 -1.74 0.88
N PHE A 306 1.02 -0.69 0.51
CA PHE A 306 2.13 -0.83 -0.43
C PHE A 306 3.30 -1.59 0.16
N ARG A 307 3.61 -1.44 1.47
CA ARG A 307 4.65 -2.23 2.14
C ARG A 307 4.35 -3.73 2.06
N ILE A 308 3.11 -4.14 2.32
CA ILE A 308 2.66 -5.54 2.30
C ILE A 308 2.72 -6.11 0.87
N ILE A 309 2.38 -5.32 -0.15
CA ILE A 309 2.36 -5.76 -1.56
C ILE A 309 3.77 -5.88 -2.14
N LEU A 310 4.71 -5.06 -1.70
CA LEU A 310 6.13 -5.23 -2.04
C LEU A 310 6.73 -6.52 -1.47
N MET A 311 6.01 -7.16 -0.56
CA MET A 311 6.34 -8.48 -0.06
C MET A 311 5.72 -9.63 -0.87
N ARG A 312 5.05 -9.33 -2.01
CA ARG A 312 4.54 -10.29 -2.99
C ARG A 312 5.44 -10.42 -4.21
#